data_AF-A0A496S3X0-F1
#
_entry.id   AF-A0A496S3X0-F1
#
_cell.length_a   1.000
_cell.length_b   1.000
_cell.length_c   1.000
_cell.angle_alpha   90.00
_cell.angle_beta   90.00
_cell.angle_gamma   90.00
#
_symmetry.space_group_name_H-M   'P 1'
#
loop_
_entity.id
_entity.type
_entity.pdbx_description
1 polymer ?
#
loop_
_entity_poly.entity_id
_entity_poly.type
_entity_poly.pdbx_seq_one_letter_code
_entity_poly.pdbx_strand_id
1 'polypeptide(L)'
;MRCPLCKRRTRSQGLCDTCKIVTAQIQLILDEYYRGTISPDISDFVRELSFAFETDPRVRGYFNVAFEILGIAWLDSTDTIPKGDLDEITATRTPEKMVWEVIERAQIAYLDGENVRIGELSSKIIETRLAGLDLLSEEYKNAVTEVKGALSVALGKTFLTLETWERYGRSRVILSILYWLTLHLRKNWDKDGIPEEVMPYISGRYVRDLLDYTFSRFNLTERQRKKVLWKLMGIETGQSKIIRDIVEKDFGVGESIIVPILKNETVRYLERTRERLRERPREREIEE
;
A
#
# COMPACT_ATOMS: atom_id res chain seq x y z
N MET A 1 -20.74 -15.69 7.66
CA MET A 1 -19.41 -15.41 8.27
C MET A 1 -18.95 -13.99 7.89
N ARG A 2 -17.86 -13.46 8.48
CA ARG A 2 -17.30 -12.14 8.13
C ARG A 2 -15.89 -12.30 7.57
N CYS A 3 -15.58 -11.56 6.51
CA CYS A 3 -14.23 -11.44 5.94
C CYS A 3 -13.28 -10.98 7.05
N PRO A 4 -12.17 -11.69 7.30
CA PRO A 4 -11.28 -11.36 8.40
C PRO A 4 -10.66 -9.97 8.20
N LEU A 5 -10.38 -9.59 6.94
CA LEU A 5 -9.86 -8.27 6.55
C LEU A 5 -10.94 -7.19 6.72
N CYS A 6 -11.88 -7.01 5.79
CA CYS A 6 -12.79 -5.85 5.81
C CYS A 6 -14.06 -6.05 6.68
N LYS A 7 -14.19 -7.16 7.39
CA LYS A 7 -15.38 -7.52 8.22
C LYS A 7 -16.71 -7.59 7.45
N ARG A 8 -16.73 -7.49 6.11
CA ARG A 8 -17.91 -7.67 5.26
C ARG A 8 -18.44 -9.11 5.37
N ARG A 9 -19.76 -9.30 5.33
CA ARG A 9 -20.36 -10.65 5.27
C ARG A 9 -19.86 -11.39 4.02
N THR A 10 -19.52 -12.65 4.18
CA THR A 10 -19.04 -13.55 3.12
C THR A 10 -19.77 -14.90 3.20
N ARG A 11 -19.91 -15.56 2.03
CA ARG A 11 -20.53 -16.89 1.87
C ARG A 11 -19.58 -18.04 2.28
N SER A 12 -18.27 -17.84 2.18
CA SER A 12 -17.25 -18.85 2.53
C SER A 12 -16.42 -18.44 3.76
N GLN A 13 -15.71 -19.42 4.36
CA GLN A 13 -14.61 -19.12 5.27
C GLN A 13 -13.48 -18.48 4.44
N GLY A 14 -13.05 -17.25 4.79
CA GLY A 14 -11.94 -16.57 4.14
C GLY A 14 -12.20 -15.13 3.69
N LEU A 15 -11.33 -14.62 2.81
CA LEU A 15 -11.41 -13.28 2.25
C LEU A 15 -12.61 -13.13 1.31
N CYS A 16 -13.30 -11.98 1.36
CA CYS A 16 -14.28 -11.64 0.33
C CYS A 16 -13.61 -11.23 -0.98
N ASP A 17 -14.34 -11.25 -2.10
CA ASP A 17 -13.76 -11.01 -3.43
C ASP A 17 -13.03 -9.66 -3.54
N THR A 18 -13.54 -8.60 -2.92
CA THR A 18 -12.82 -7.31 -2.87
C THR A 18 -11.46 -7.46 -2.19
N CYS A 19 -11.41 -8.16 -1.06
CA CYS A 19 -10.15 -8.36 -0.34
C CYS A 19 -9.20 -9.31 -1.08
N LYS A 20 -9.70 -10.29 -1.83
CA LYS A 20 -8.88 -11.12 -2.72
C LYS A 20 -8.22 -10.27 -3.80
N ILE A 21 -8.96 -9.32 -4.39
CA ILE A 21 -8.42 -8.39 -5.38
C ILE A 21 -7.41 -7.41 -4.75
N VAL A 22 -7.62 -6.97 -3.50
CA VAL A 22 -6.61 -6.18 -2.75
C VAL A 22 -5.30 -6.98 -2.59
N THR A 23 -5.38 -8.24 -2.17
CA THR A 23 -4.20 -9.11 -2.06
C THR A 23 -3.53 -9.30 -3.43
N ALA A 24 -4.31 -9.48 -4.48
CA ALA A 24 -3.79 -9.62 -5.84
C ALA A 24 -3.07 -8.34 -6.32
N GLN A 25 -3.59 -7.16 -6.02
CA GLN A 25 -2.94 -5.87 -6.32
C GLN A 25 -1.59 -5.72 -5.61
N ILE A 26 -1.54 -6.05 -4.31
CA ILE A 26 -0.29 -6.02 -3.53
C ILE A 26 0.74 -6.96 -4.17
N GLN A 27 0.31 -8.16 -4.55
CA GLN A 27 1.21 -9.12 -5.19
C GLN A 27 1.68 -8.63 -6.56
N LEU A 28 0.80 -8.06 -7.39
CA LEU A 28 1.17 -7.51 -8.70
C LEU A 28 2.22 -6.40 -8.60
N ILE A 29 2.07 -5.50 -7.62
CA ILE A 29 3.07 -4.46 -7.35
C ILE A 29 4.41 -5.13 -7.03
N LEU A 30 4.44 -6.03 -6.05
CA LEU A 30 5.67 -6.66 -5.59
C LEU A 30 6.34 -7.54 -6.66
N ASP A 31 5.56 -8.24 -7.48
CA ASP A 31 6.07 -9.06 -8.60
C ASP A 31 6.87 -8.21 -9.60
N GLU A 32 6.44 -6.97 -9.87
CA GLU A 32 7.20 -6.07 -10.73
C GLU A 32 8.56 -5.68 -10.10
N TYR A 33 8.62 -5.48 -8.78
CA TYR A 33 9.89 -5.23 -8.07
C TYR A 33 10.81 -6.44 -8.10
N TYR A 34 10.32 -7.65 -7.81
CA TYR A 34 11.14 -8.87 -7.86
C TYR A 34 11.70 -9.13 -9.26
N ARG A 35 10.94 -8.83 -10.31
CA ARG A 35 11.38 -8.96 -11.70
C ARG A 35 12.33 -7.85 -12.15
N GLY A 36 12.41 -6.74 -11.40
CA GLY A 36 13.15 -5.54 -11.79
C GLY A 36 12.62 -4.83 -13.05
N THR A 37 11.39 -5.14 -13.47
CA THR A 37 10.76 -4.59 -14.68
C THR A 37 9.56 -3.73 -14.32
N ILE A 38 9.78 -2.83 -13.36
CA ILE A 38 8.75 -1.98 -12.78
C ILE A 38 8.32 -0.92 -13.80
N SER A 39 7.05 -0.97 -14.13
CA SER A 39 6.45 -0.03 -15.07
C SER A 39 6.28 1.36 -14.50
N PRO A 40 6.24 2.40 -15.37
CA PRO A 40 5.98 3.77 -14.94
C PRO A 40 4.66 3.91 -14.17
N ASP A 41 3.59 3.25 -14.60
CA ASP A 41 2.27 3.35 -13.93
C ASP A 41 2.30 2.81 -12.50
N ILE A 42 3.02 1.71 -12.26
CA ILE A 42 3.18 1.16 -10.91
C ILE A 42 4.14 2.04 -10.09
N SER A 43 5.28 2.45 -10.64
CA SER A 43 6.23 3.34 -9.95
C SER A 43 5.56 4.64 -9.50
N ASP A 44 4.84 5.32 -10.41
CA ASP A 44 4.08 6.53 -10.13
C ASP A 44 3.09 6.35 -8.98
N PHE A 45 2.29 5.28 -9.03
CA PHE A 45 1.31 5.01 -7.98
C PHE A 45 1.95 4.60 -6.65
N VAL A 46 3.03 3.83 -6.67
CA VAL A 46 3.71 3.39 -5.44
C VAL A 46 4.28 4.59 -4.68
N ARG A 47 4.80 5.61 -5.39
CA ARG A 47 5.21 6.89 -4.76
C ARG A 47 4.07 7.56 -3.97
N GLU A 48 2.83 7.38 -4.40
CA GLU A 48 1.66 7.92 -3.69
C GLU A 48 1.34 7.20 -2.38
N LEU A 49 1.92 6.01 -2.15
CA LEU A 49 1.74 5.23 -0.92
C LEU A 49 2.81 5.48 0.15
N SER A 50 3.81 6.34 -0.13
CA SER A 50 4.98 6.55 0.73
C SER A 50 4.65 6.94 2.18
N PHE A 51 3.50 7.58 2.41
CA PHE A 51 3.09 8.09 3.72
C PHE A 51 2.39 7.04 4.60
N ALA A 52 1.99 5.89 4.02
CA ALA A 52 0.99 5.01 4.61
C ALA A 52 1.44 4.42 5.96
N PHE A 53 2.75 4.19 6.12
CA PHE A 53 3.34 3.63 7.34
C PHE A 53 4.08 4.65 8.20
N GLU A 54 4.70 5.67 7.60
CA GLU A 54 5.35 6.78 8.31
C GLU A 54 4.43 7.38 9.39
N THR A 55 3.12 7.30 9.17
CA THR A 55 2.15 8.08 9.92
C THR A 55 1.24 7.24 10.82
N ASP A 56 1.33 5.91 10.73
CA ASP A 56 0.61 4.97 11.61
C ASP A 56 1.54 4.46 12.72
N PRO A 57 1.39 4.94 13.98
CA PRO A 57 2.28 4.56 15.08
C PRO A 57 2.36 3.05 15.35
N ARG A 58 1.37 2.27 14.90
CA ARG A 58 1.35 0.81 15.13
C ARG A 58 2.31 0.06 14.22
N VAL A 59 2.61 0.62 13.05
CA VAL A 59 3.43 -0.04 12.03
C VAL A 59 4.69 0.73 11.69
N ARG A 60 4.82 1.98 12.18
CA ARG A 60 5.99 2.84 11.99
C ARG A 60 7.30 2.19 12.41
N GLY A 61 7.31 1.48 13.54
CA GLY A 61 8.51 0.79 14.02
C GLY A 61 9.08 -0.21 13.00
N TYR A 62 8.23 -1.00 12.36
CA TYR A 62 8.67 -1.92 11.29
C TYR A 62 9.20 -1.17 10.07
N PHE A 63 8.52 -0.08 9.71
CA PHE A 63 8.86 0.72 8.54
C PHE A 63 10.20 1.45 8.70
N ASN A 64 10.43 2.07 9.85
CA ASN A 64 11.66 2.80 10.11
C ASN A 64 12.88 1.88 10.05
N VAL A 65 12.82 0.73 10.74
CA VAL A 65 13.90 -0.25 10.71
C VAL A 65 14.13 -0.78 9.30
N ALA A 66 13.07 -1.10 8.55
CA ALA A 66 13.19 -1.52 7.16
C ALA A 66 13.85 -0.45 6.27
N PHE A 67 13.52 0.83 6.49
CA PHE A 67 14.08 1.94 5.73
C PHE A 67 15.55 2.20 6.09
N GLU A 68 15.91 2.10 7.37
CA GLU A 68 17.29 2.19 7.87
C GLU A 68 18.18 1.10 7.27
N ILE A 69 17.74 -0.16 7.32
CA ILE A 69 18.45 -1.30 6.72
C ILE A 69 18.75 -1.04 5.24
N LEU A 70 17.75 -0.59 4.48
CA LEU A 70 17.89 -0.34 3.05
C LEU A 70 18.79 0.87 2.77
N GLY A 71 18.73 1.89 3.64
CA GLY A 71 19.60 3.07 3.59
C GLY A 71 21.07 2.72 3.80
N ILE A 72 21.40 1.98 4.87
CA ILE A 72 22.77 1.53 5.17
C ILE A 72 23.29 0.65 4.03
N ALA A 73 22.51 -0.37 3.63
CA ALA A 73 22.89 -1.29 2.55
C ALA A 73 23.27 -0.57 1.25
N TRP A 74 22.48 0.45 0.89
CA TRP A 74 22.73 1.23 -0.32
C TRP A 74 23.91 2.18 -0.18
N LEU A 75 23.97 2.98 0.90
CA LEU A 75 25.02 3.99 1.09
C LEU A 75 26.39 3.35 1.27
N ASP A 76 26.45 2.26 2.03
CA ASP A 76 27.71 1.55 2.33
C ASP A 76 28.02 0.47 1.28
N SER A 77 27.13 0.28 0.29
CA SER A 77 27.25 -0.74 -0.77
C SER A 77 27.53 -2.13 -0.19
N THR A 78 26.77 -2.52 0.84
CA THR A 78 26.94 -3.78 1.57
C THR A 78 25.67 -4.64 1.53
N ASP A 79 25.85 -5.97 1.53
CA ASP A 79 24.76 -6.94 1.67
C ASP A 79 24.59 -7.45 3.11
N THR A 80 25.44 -6.99 4.02
CA THR A 80 25.53 -7.44 5.41
C THR A 80 25.78 -6.26 6.34
N ILE A 81 24.98 -6.14 7.39
CA ILE A 81 25.02 -5.04 8.37
C ILE A 81 25.15 -5.63 9.78
N PRO A 82 26.12 -5.22 10.60
CA PRO A 82 26.14 -5.59 12.01
C PRO A 82 24.85 -5.15 12.70
N LYS A 83 24.21 -6.05 13.44
CA LYS A 83 22.94 -5.77 14.11
C LYS A 83 23.01 -4.58 15.07
N GLY A 84 24.19 -4.38 15.68
CA GLY A 84 24.47 -3.24 16.58
C GLY A 84 24.48 -1.87 15.89
N ASP A 85 24.55 -1.82 14.56
CA ASP A 85 24.60 -0.58 13.79
C ASP A 85 23.20 -0.08 13.38
N LEU A 86 22.14 -0.77 13.82
CA LEU A 86 20.75 -0.36 13.59
C LEU A 86 20.24 0.44 14.80
N ASP A 87 20.04 1.74 14.62
CA ASP A 87 19.54 2.61 15.69
C ASP A 87 18.02 2.50 15.84
N GLU A 88 17.27 2.37 14.73
CA GLU A 88 15.80 2.36 14.77
C GLU A 88 15.23 1.12 15.50
N ILE A 89 15.98 0.01 15.52
CA ILE A 89 15.59 -1.21 16.24
C ILE A 89 15.54 -0.97 17.76
N THR A 90 16.39 -0.08 18.26
CA THR A 90 16.47 0.29 19.69
C THR A 90 15.54 1.47 20.02
N ALA A 91 15.29 2.36 19.04
CA ALA A 91 14.45 3.53 19.20
C ALA A 91 12.94 3.21 19.15
N THR A 92 12.54 2.10 18.53
CA THR A 92 11.14 1.70 18.42
C THR A 92 10.59 1.10 19.72
N ARG A 93 9.29 1.31 19.98
CA ARG A 93 8.57 0.67 21.10
C ARG A 93 8.11 -0.76 20.77
N THR A 94 8.24 -1.18 19.52
CA THR A 94 7.86 -2.53 19.09
C THR A 94 8.90 -3.53 19.57
N PRO A 95 8.52 -4.67 20.18
CA PRO A 95 9.47 -5.69 20.58
C PRO A 95 10.35 -6.15 19.42
N GLU A 96 11.66 -6.17 19.63
CA GLU A 96 12.66 -6.47 18.60
C GLU A 96 12.35 -7.77 17.83
N LYS A 97 12.04 -8.86 18.55
CA LYS A 97 11.66 -10.15 17.95
C LYS A 97 10.51 -9.99 16.94
N MET A 98 9.53 -9.15 17.25
CA MET A 98 8.40 -8.91 16.36
C MET A 98 8.81 -8.12 15.12
N VAL A 99 9.76 -7.19 15.28
CA VAL A 99 10.30 -6.42 14.16
C VAL A 99 10.98 -7.35 13.16
N TRP A 100 11.88 -8.21 13.63
CA TRP A 100 12.57 -9.17 12.78
C TRP A 100 11.63 -10.15 12.07
N GLU A 101 10.67 -10.72 12.80
CA GLU A 101 9.69 -11.63 12.19
C GLU A 101 8.89 -10.95 11.05
N VAL A 102 8.57 -9.66 11.18
CA VAL A 102 7.87 -8.89 10.14
C VAL A 102 8.79 -8.54 8.97
N ILE A 103 10.03 -8.12 9.24
CA ILE A 103 11.03 -7.76 8.22
C ILE A 103 11.40 -8.99 7.37
N GLU A 104 11.60 -10.15 8.00
CA GLU A 104 11.88 -11.42 7.33
C GLU A 104 10.71 -11.88 6.47
N ARG A 105 9.49 -11.83 7.01
CA ARG A 105 8.26 -12.17 6.24
C ARG A 105 8.05 -11.24 5.06
N ALA A 106 8.51 -10.00 5.15
CA ALA A 106 8.47 -9.04 4.05
C ALA A 106 9.62 -9.22 3.04
N GLN A 107 10.54 -10.16 3.30
CA GLN A 107 11.76 -10.40 2.50
C GLN A 107 12.65 -9.15 2.36
N ILE A 108 12.63 -8.28 3.37
CA ILE A 108 13.42 -7.05 3.40
C ILE A 108 14.85 -7.35 3.88
N ALA A 109 14.97 -8.15 4.93
CA ALA A 109 16.24 -8.62 5.48
C ALA A 109 16.02 -9.87 6.35
N TYR A 110 17.10 -10.55 6.71
CA TYR A 110 17.08 -11.72 7.58
C TYR A 110 18.24 -11.69 8.58
N LEU A 111 18.00 -12.23 9.77
CA LEU A 111 19.05 -12.37 10.78
C LEU A 111 19.97 -13.55 10.48
N ASP A 112 21.27 -13.29 10.56
CA ASP A 112 22.35 -14.28 10.48
C ASP A 112 23.29 -14.08 11.68
N GLY A 113 22.88 -14.62 12.84
CA GLY A 113 23.55 -14.38 14.12
C GLY A 113 23.46 -12.91 14.54
N GLU A 114 24.63 -12.27 14.70
CA GLU A 114 24.75 -10.83 15.02
C GLU A 114 24.81 -9.94 13.76
N ASN A 115 24.58 -10.52 12.58
CA ASN A 115 24.52 -9.78 11.33
C ASN A 115 23.10 -9.79 10.75
N VAL A 116 22.81 -8.77 9.96
CA VAL A 116 21.57 -8.57 9.22
C VAL A 116 21.94 -8.63 7.76
N ARG A 117 21.39 -9.61 7.04
CA ARG A 117 21.63 -9.79 5.62
C ARG A 117 20.47 -9.24 4.81
N ILE A 118 20.80 -8.58 3.70
CA ILE A 118 19.80 -7.94 2.84
C ILE A 118 18.96 -9.00 2.12
N GLY A 119 17.65 -8.84 2.23
CA GLY A 119 16.67 -9.72 1.61
C GLY A 119 16.47 -9.42 0.13
N GLU A 120 15.91 -10.38 -0.59
CA GLU A 120 15.73 -10.34 -2.04
C GLU A 120 15.01 -9.07 -2.52
N LEU A 121 13.95 -8.64 -1.82
CA LEU A 121 13.20 -7.45 -2.21
C LEU A 121 14.06 -6.19 -2.11
N SER A 122 14.80 -6.05 -1.01
CA SER A 122 15.66 -4.89 -0.77
C SER A 122 16.79 -4.83 -1.78
N SER A 123 17.45 -5.96 -2.08
CA SER A 123 18.47 -6.03 -3.13
C SER A 123 17.91 -5.57 -4.47
N LYS A 124 16.71 -6.05 -4.86
CA LYS A 124 16.06 -5.64 -6.11
C LYS A 124 15.72 -4.15 -6.14
N ILE A 125 15.24 -3.60 -5.03
CA ILE A 125 14.97 -2.15 -4.93
C ILE A 125 16.26 -1.35 -5.11
N ILE A 126 17.35 -1.72 -4.42
CA ILE A 126 18.63 -1.01 -4.51
C ILE A 126 19.16 -1.05 -5.95
N GLU A 127 19.21 -2.24 -6.54
CA GLU A 127 19.70 -2.48 -7.91
C GLU A 127 18.93 -1.66 -8.96
N THR A 128 17.59 -1.56 -8.81
CA THR A 128 16.72 -1.02 -9.87
C THR A 128 16.30 0.43 -9.67
N ARG A 129 16.50 0.98 -8.46
CA ARG A 129 16.01 2.32 -8.11
C ARG A 129 17.04 3.27 -7.53
N LEU A 130 18.06 2.77 -6.83
CA LEU A 130 18.98 3.65 -6.10
C LEU A 130 20.38 3.68 -6.72
N ALA A 131 20.75 2.66 -7.51
CA ALA A 131 22.06 2.57 -8.12
C ALA A 131 22.34 3.74 -9.08
N GLY A 132 23.47 4.44 -8.87
CA GLY A 132 23.98 5.45 -9.79
C GLY A 132 23.24 6.80 -9.80
N LEU A 133 22.36 7.06 -8.84
CA LEU A 133 21.64 8.33 -8.75
C LEU A 133 22.45 9.44 -8.05
N ASP A 134 22.35 10.66 -8.56
CA ASP A 134 22.83 11.87 -7.89
C ASP A 134 21.88 12.25 -6.75
N LEU A 135 22.42 12.40 -5.53
CA LEU A 135 21.67 12.75 -4.32
C LEU A 135 20.94 14.11 -4.40
N LEU A 136 21.37 15.00 -5.28
CA LEU A 136 20.75 16.32 -5.47
C LEU A 136 19.64 16.32 -6.54
N SER A 137 19.49 15.22 -7.27
CA SER A 137 18.55 15.11 -8.39
C SER A 137 17.10 14.93 -7.93
N GLU A 138 16.15 15.36 -8.78
CA GLU A 138 14.72 15.07 -8.55
C GLU A 138 14.44 13.57 -8.71
N GLU A 139 15.22 12.89 -9.55
CA GLU A 139 15.22 11.44 -9.74
C GLU A 139 15.49 10.72 -8.42
N TYR A 140 16.48 11.18 -7.64
CA TYR A 140 16.75 10.64 -6.31
C TYR A 140 15.58 10.85 -5.33
N LYS A 141 15.01 12.06 -5.28
CA LYS A 141 13.84 12.32 -4.43
C LYS A 141 12.65 11.43 -4.78
N ASN A 142 12.43 11.20 -6.08
CA ASN A 142 11.40 10.32 -6.60
C ASN A 142 11.68 8.86 -6.22
N ALA A 143 12.93 8.40 -6.38
CA ALA A 143 13.35 7.06 -6.02
C ALA A 143 13.19 6.79 -4.52
N VAL A 144 13.60 7.70 -3.64
CA VAL A 144 13.39 7.57 -2.19
C VAL A 144 11.90 7.51 -1.85
N THR A 145 11.07 8.33 -2.51
CA THR A 145 9.61 8.29 -2.31
C THR A 145 9.03 6.95 -2.78
N GLU A 146 9.53 6.39 -3.88
CA GLU A 146 9.13 5.08 -4.39
C GLU A 146 9.54 3.96 -3.44
N VAL A 147 10.77 3.96 -2.93
CA VAL A 147 11.29 3.01 -1.93
C VAL A 147 10.37 2.98 -0.71
N LYS A 148 10.01 4.15 -0.17
CA LYS A 148 9.08 4.26 0.97
C LYS A 148 7.70 3.68 0.64
N GLY A 149 7.22 3.91 -0.57
CA GLY A 149 6.00 3.29 -1.08
C GLY A 149 6.09 1.76 -1.16
N ALA A 150 7.17 1.25 -1.75
CA ALA A 150 7.42 -0.17 -1.94
C ALA A 150 7.53 -0.91 -0.59
N LEU A 151 8.26 -0.34 0.37
CA LEU A 151 8.33 -0.85 1.75
C LEU A 151 6.94 -0.87 2.41
N SER A 152 6.14 0.17 2.22
CA SER A 152 4.76 0.22 2.74
C SER A 152 3.89 -0.91 2.14
N VAL A 153 4.05 -1.21 0.86
CA VAL A 153 3.34 -2.32 0.18
C VAL A 153 3.84 -3.67 0.69
N ALA A 154 5.15 -3.88 0.79
CA ALA A 154 5.77 -5.12 1.25
C ALA A 154 5.38 -5.44 2.69
N LEU A 155 5.50 -4.47 3.60
CA LEU A 155 5.01 -4.60 4.97
C LEU A 155 3.49 -4.78 4.97
N GLY A 156 2.74 -4.05 4.13
CA GLY A 156 1.30 -4.24 3.98
C GLY A 156 0.89 -5.68 3.66
N LYS A 157 1.69 -6.40 2.84
CA LYS A 157 1.51 -7.81 2.50
C LYS A 157 1.63 -8.72 3.72
N THR A 158 2.60 -8.49 4.60
CA THR A 158 2.79 -9.34 5.79
C THR A 158 1.55 -9.27 6.68
N PHE A 159 0.96 -8.08 6.82
CA PHE A 159 -0.32 -7.86 7.49
C PHE A 159 -1.52 -8.21 6.61
N LEU A 160 -1.57 -9.37 5.95
CA LEU A 160 -2.78 -9.86 5.26
C LEU A 160 -3.44 -11.09 5.91
N THR A 161 -2.78 -11.75 6.87
CA THR A 161 -3.33 -12.92 7.57
C THR A 161 -3.85 -12.57 8.97
N LEU A 162 -4.88 -13.29 9.41
CA LEU A 162 -5.51 -13.08 10.72
C LEU A 162 -4.51 -13.28 11.86
N GLU A 163 -3.72 -14.35 11.79
CA GLU A 163 -2.65 -14.65 12.76
C GLU A 163 -1.66 -13.49 12.89
N THR A 164 -1.21 -12.93 11.75
CA THR A 164 -0.29 -11.79 11.76
C THR A 164 -0.97 -10.55 12.37
N TRP A 165 -2.26 -10.32 12.13
CA TRP A 165 -2.94 -9.16 12.72
C TRP A 165 -3.09 -9.22 14.23
N GLU A 166 -3.42 -10.39 14.74
CA GLU A 166 -3.62 -10.60 16.16
C GLU A 166 -2.29 -10.48 16.90
N ARG A 167 -1.20 -10.91 16.28
CA ARG A 167 0.14 -10.86 16.88
C ARG A 167 0.85 -9.52 16.71
N TYR A 168 0.84 -8.93 15.52
CA TYR A 168 1.70 -7.78 15.17
C TYR A 168 0.94 -6.47 14.94
N GLY A 169 -0.39 -6.52 15.03
CA GLY A 169 -1.25 -5.41 14.63
C GLY A 169 -1.56 -5.42 13.14
N ARG A 170 -2.26 -4.39 12.66
CA ARG A 170 -2.78 -4.35 11.29
C ARG A 170 -2.49 -3.02 10.64
N SER A 171 -1.93 -3.05 9.43
CA SER A 171 -1.76 -1.85 8.61
C SER A 171 -3.10 -1.40 8.02
N ARG A 172 -3.89 -0.66 8.82
CA ARG A 172 -5.27 -0.31 8.47
C ARG A 172 -5.32 0.72 7.34
N VAL A 173 -4.34 1.61 7.26
CA VAL A 173 -4.30 2.73 6.31
C VAL A 173 -4.05 2.24 4.89
N ILE A 174 -2.94 1.52 4.64
CA ILE A 174 -2.65 1.05 3.28
C ILE A 174 -3.75 0.12 2.76
N LEU A 175 -4.26 -0.76 3.63
CA LEU A 175 -5.27 -1.74 3.24
C LEU A 175 -6.63 -1.07 3.01
N SER A 176 -6.95 0.01 3.73
CA SER A 176 -8.17 0.77 3.47
C SER A 176 -8.07 1.56 2.17
N ILE A 177 -6.92 2.17 1.87
CA ILE A 177 -6.67 2.85 0.60
C ILE A 177 -6.82 1.88 -0.58
N LEU A 178 -6.10 0.76 -0.55
CA LEU A 178 -6.18 -0.24 -1.63
C LEU A 178 -7.59 -0.84 -1.74
N TYR A 179 -8.27 -1.08 -0.62
CA TYR A 179 -9.66 -1.55 -0.66
C TYR A 179 -10.62 -0.53 -1.28
N TRP A 180 -10.46 0.76 -0.94
CA TRP A 180 -11.26 1.84 -1.51
C TRP A 180 -11.07 1.93 -3.02
N LEU A 181 -9.82 1.95 -3.47
CA LEU A 181 -9.45 1.92 -4.89
C LEU A 181 -9.98 0.67 -5.59
N THR A 182 -9.97 -0.49 -4.90
CA THR A 182 -10.55 -1.72 -5.44
C THR A 182 -12.07 -1.63 -5.61
N LEU A 183 -12.79 -0.95 -4.71
CA LEU A 183 -14.22 -0.74 -4.91
C LEU A 183 -14.49 0.12 -6.14
N HIS A 184 -13.67 1.16 -6.35
CA HIS A 184 -13.75 2.01 -7.55
C HIS A 184 -13.45 1.22 -8.83
N LEU A 185 -12.36 0.44 -8.83
CA LEU A 185 -11.99 -0.48 -9.89
C LEU A 185 -13.13 -1.43 -10.25
N ARG A 186 -13.72 -2.11 -9.24
CA ARG A 186 -14.80 -3.06 -9.44
C ARG A 186 -16.08 -2.42 -10.01
N LYS A 187 -16.40 -1.19 -9.59
CA LYS A 187 -17.58 -0.46 -10.09
C LYS A 187 -17.44 -0.10 -11.57
N ASN A 188 -16.21 -0.02 -12.06
CA ASN A 188 -15.88 0.32 -13.44
C ASN A 188 -15.15 -0.84 -14.15
N TRP A 189 -15.42 -2.08 -13.70
CA TRP A 189 -14.76 -3.27 -14.25
C TRP A 189 -15.03 -3.37 -15.75
N ASP A 190 -16.29 -3.25 -16.18
CA ASP A 190 -16.73 -3.46 -17.57
C ASP A 190 -16.85 -2.19 -18.42
N LYS A 191 -16.31 -1.06 -17.93
CA LYS A 191 -16.31 0.19 -18.68
C LYS A 191 -15.05 0.33 -19.53
N ASP A 192 -15.09 1.17 -20.55
CA ASP A 192 -13.93 1.40 -21.43
C ASP A 192 -12.74 1.98 -20.66
N GLY A 193 -12.97 2.92 -19.73
CA GLY A 193 -11.93 3.50 -18.87
C GLY A 193 -12.31 3.54 -17.39
N ILE A 194 -11.32 3.82 -16.54
CA ILE A 194 -11.56 4.12 -15.12
C ILE A 194 -11.74 5.64 -14.97
N PRO A 195 -12.91 6.13 -14.52
CA PRO A 195 -13.10 7.56 -14.33
C PRO A 195 -12.25 8.09 -13.17
N GLU A 196 -11.79 9.34 -13.27
CA GLU A 196 -11.11 10.04 -12.17
C GLU A 196 -12.03 10.23 -10.95
N GLU A 197 -13.32 10.51 -11.19
CA GLU A 197 -14.29 10.75 -10.12
C GLU A 197 -14.72 9.45 -9.43
N VAL A 198 -14.51 9.39 -8.12
CA VAL A 198 -14.88 8.24 -7.29
C VAL A 198 -16.30 8.37 -6.78
N MET A 199 -17.23 7.84 -7.58
CA MET A 199 -18.66 7.88 -7.29
C MET A 199 -19.00 7.15 -5.98
N PRO A 200 -19.98 7.65 -5.20
CA PRO A 200 -20.32 7.10 -3.89
C PRO A 200 -20.82 5.65 -3.95
N TYR A 201 -20.85 5.03 -2.77
CA TYR A 201 -21.51 3.74 -2.58
C TYR A 201 -23.02 3.94 -2.50
N ILE A 202 -23.76 3.33 -3.42
CA ILE A 202 -25.22 3.39 -3.48
C ILE A 202 -25.77 2.00 -3.13
N SER A 203 -26.66 1.92 -2.15
CA SER A 203 -27.33 0.69 -1.74
C SER A 203 -28.81 0.96 -1.45
N GLY A 204 -29.65 0.76 -2.46
CA GLY A 204 -31.06 1.15 -2.40
C GLY A 204 -31.16 2.66 -2.27
N ARG A 205 -31.86 3.15 -1.24
CA ARG A 205 -32.01 4.59 -0.96
C ARG A 205 -30.84 5.20 -0.17
N TYR A 206 -29.86 4.39 0.25
CA TYR A 206 -28.72 4.89 1.00
C TYR A 206 -27.57 5.21 0.07
N VAL A 207 -27.13 6.47 0.08
CA VAL A 207 -25.91 6.92 -0.58
C VAL A 207 -24.89 7.28 0.50
N ARG A 208 -23.68 6.75 0.40
CA ARG A 208 -22.58 7.03 1.32
C ARG A 208 -21.31 7.35 0.56
N ASP A 209 -20.53 8.27 1.09
CA ASP A 209 -19.14 8.47 0.68
C ASP A 209 -18.38 7.13 0.69
N LEU A 210 -17.66 6.85 -0.40
CA LEU A 210 -16.96 5.56 -0.60
C LEU A 210 -15.73 5.42 0.32
N LEU A 211 -15.04 6.53 0.64
CA LEU A 211 -13.93 6.57 1.58
C LEU A 211 -14.45 6.31 3.00
N ASP A 212 -15.51 6.99 3.44
CA ASP A 212 -16.09 6.79 4.77
C ASP A 212 -16.62 5.36 4.94
N TYR A 213 -17.32 4.85 3.92
CA TYR A 213 -17.72 3.45 3.87
C TYR A 213 -16.50 2.53 4.03
N THR A 214 -15.41 2.78 3.31
CA THR A 214 -14.21 1.95 3.38
C THR A 214 -13.53 2.05 4.75
N PHE A 215 -13.27 3.25 5.26
CA PHE A 215 -12.60 3.44 6.53
C PHE A 215 -13.36 2.85 7.72
N SER A 216 -14.70 2.86 7.66
CA SER A 216 -15.52 2.17 8.65
C SER A 216 -15.27 0.65 8.70
N ARG A 217 -15.00 0.01 7.54
CA ARG A 217 -14.68 -1.43 7.45
C ARG A 217 -13.33 -1.81 8.05
N PHE A 218 -12.43 -0.84 8.19
CA PHE A 218 -11.10 -1.02 8.76
C PHE A 218 -11.01 -0.51 10.20
N ASN A 219 -12.13 -0.15 10.84
CA ASN A 219 -12.19 0.38 12.19
C ASN A 219 -11.26 1.58 12.41
N LEU A 220 -11.23 2.50 11.44
CA LEU A 220 -10.60 3.81 11.64
C LEU A 220 -11.59 4.72 12.39
N THR A 221 -11.11 5.36 13.46
CA THR A 221 -11.87 6.38 14.19
C THR A 221 -12.05 7.62 13.31
N GLU A 222 -13.04 8.47 13.59
CA GLU A 222 -13.28 9.68 12.80
C GLU A 222 -12.02 10.56 12.68
N ARG A 223 -11.28 10.74 13.79
CA ARG A 223 -9.99 11.46 13.79
C ARG A 223 -8.97 10.82 12.85
N GLN A 224 -8.88 9.49 12.82
CA GLN A 224 -7.99 8.78 11.90
C GLN A 224 -8.43 8.96 10.44
N ARG A 225 -9.75 8.92 10.17
CA ARG A 225 -10.31 9.14 8.82
C ARG A 225 -9.94 10.51 8.27
N LYS A 226 -10.16 11.56 9.08
CA LYS A 226 -9.79 12.94 8.73
C LYS A 226 -8.30 13.08 8.43
N LYS A 227 -7.43 12.52 9.28
CA LYS A 227 -5.98 12.54 9.04
C LYS A 227 -5.55 11.80 7.78
N VAL A 228 -6.12 10.62 7.51
CA VAL A 228 -5.83 9.89 6.27
C VAL A 228 -6.30 10.70 5.06
N LEU A 229 -7.50 11.29 5.12
CA LEU A 229 -8.01 12.15 4.04
C LEU A 229 -7.10 13.36 3.79
N TRP A 230 -6.67 14.06 4.85
CA TRP A 230 -5.74 15.19 4.74
C TRP A 230 -4.43 14.81 4.06
N LYS A 231 -3.91 13.62 4.35
CA LYS A 231 -2.71 13.09 3.68
C LYS A 231 -2.97 12.76 2.21
N LEU A 232 -4.11 12.12 1.91
CA LEU A 232 -4.50 11.83 0.54
C LEU A 232 -4.61 13.10 -0.31
N MET A 233 -5.06 14.20 0.30
CA MET A 233 -5.16 15.53 -0.32
C MET A 233 -3.87 16.36 -0.26
N GLY A 234 -2.86 15.92 0.50
CA GLY A 234 -1.60 16.65 0.66
C GLY A 234 -1.60 17.83 1.62
N ILE A 235 -2.63 17.98 2.47
CA ILE A 235 -2.74 19.09 3.42
C ILE A 235 -1.58 19.09 4.43
N GLU A 236 -1.12 17.90 4.85
CA GLU A 236 -0.01 17.79 5.82
C GLU A 236 1.38 17.86 5.16
N THR A 237 1.48 17.55 3.86
CA THR A 237 2.76 17.39 3.14
C THR A 237 3.03 18.48 2.12
N GLY A 238 2.06 19.35 1.83
CA GLY A 238 2.13 20.35 0.75
C GLY A 238 2.07 19.75 -0.66
N GLN A 239 1.94 18.43 -0.78
CA GLN A 239 1.86 17.70 -2.04
C GLN A 239 0.70 16.73 -1.96
N SER A 240 -0.30 16.89 -2.84
CA SER A 240 -1.41 15.96 -2.96
C SER A 240 -0.90 14.55 -3.20
N LYS A 241 -1.63 13.54 -2.70
CA LYS A 241 -1.31 12.14 -2.96
C LYS A 241 -2.33 11.56 -3.94
N ILE A 242 -2.95 10.43 -3.64
CA ILE A 242 -3.91 9.76 -4.53
C ILE A 242 -5.08 10.66 -4.99
N ILE A 243 -5.47 11.66 -4.19
CA ILE A 243 -6.60 12.56 -4.47
C ILE A 243 -6.05 13.89 -4.99
N ARG A 244 -6.44 14.28 -6.21
CA ARG A 244 -6.13 15.59 -6.81
C ARG A 244 -7.06 16.68 -6.29
N ASP A 245 -8.34 16.37 -6.13
CA ASP A 245 -9.37 17.34 -5.74
C ASP A 245 -10.57 16.64 -5.08
N ILE A 246 -11.46 17.41 -4.46
CA ILE A 246 -12.72 16.95 -3.87
C ILE A 246 -13.85 17.87 -4.33
N VAL A 247 -14.91 17.27 -4.87
CA VAL A 247 -16.13 17.99 -5.24
C VAL A 247 -17.30 17.51 -4.40
N GLU A 248 -18.16 18.43 -4.00
CA GLU A 248 -19.43 18.11 -3.35
C GLU A 248 -20.52 17.98 -4.42
N LYS A 249 -21.25 16.85 -4.41
CA LYS A 249 -22.36 16.61 -5.34
C LYS A 249 -23.61 16.19 -4.57
N ASP A 250 -24.76 16.74 -4.97
CA ASP A 250 -26.05 16.30 -4.49
C ASP A 250 -26.51 15.05 -5.27
N PHE A 251 -26.87 14.00 -4.54
CA PHE A 251 -27.40 12.74 -5.07
C PHE A 251 -28.88 12.55 -4.76
N GLY A 252 -29.61 13.62 -4.40
CA GLY A 252 -31.03 13.59 -4.09
C GLY A 252 -31.35 12.96 -2.74
N VAL A 253 -30.39 12.97 -1.80
CA VAL A 253 -30.52 12.34 -0.47
C VAL A 253 -30.50 13.35 0.69
N GLY A 254 -30.61 14.64 0.39
CA GLY A 254 -30.74 15.72 1.38
C GLY A 254 -29.42 16.27 1.94
N GLU A 255 -28.29 15.61 1.70
CA GLU A 255 -26.95 16.10 2.02
C GLU A 255 -26.03 15.92 0.80
N SER A 256 -25.19 16.93 0.54
CA SER A 256 -24.11 16.83 -0.45
C SER A 256 -23.10 15.77 -0.02
N ILE A 257 -22.61 15.01 -0.99
CA ILE A 257 -21.63 13.94 -0.76
C ILE A 257 -20.30 14.33 -1.38
N ILE A 258 -19.25 14.12 -0.60
CA ILE A 258 -17.85 14.27 -1.01
C ILE A 258 -17.55 13.23 -2.11
N VAL A 259 -17.10 13.70 -3.25
CA VAL A 259 -16.65 12.90 -4.39
C VAL A 259 -15.17 13.21 -4.63
N PRO A 260 -14.26 12.30 -4.26
CA PRO A 260 -12.85 12.44 -4.57
C PRO A 260 -12.58 12.37 -6.08
N ILE A 261 -11.67 13.22 -6.56
CA ILE A 261 -11.11 13.17 -7.90
C ILE A 261 -9.69 12.60 -7.80
N LEU A 262 -9.48 11.45 -8.41
CA LEU A 262 -8.17 10.77 -8.40
C LEU A 262 -7.15 11.51 -9.27
N LYS A 263 -5.88 11.39 -8.90
CA LYS A 263 -4.76 11.73 -9.79
C LYS A 263 -4.70 10.81 -11.02
N ASN A 264 -4.16 11.33 -12.11
CA ASN A 264 -3.99 10.58 -13.36
C ASN A 264 -3.12 9.33 -13.16
N GLU A 265 -2.07 9.42 -12.33
CA GLU A 265 -1.18 8.33 -11.95
C GLU A 265 -1.96 7.18 -11.30
N THR A 266 -2.93 7.51 -10.44
CA THR A 266 -3.79 6.51 -9.79
C THR A 266 -4.74 5.88 -10.79
N VAL A 267 -5.31 6.67 -11.72
CA VAL A 267 -6.19 6.14 -12.77
C VAL A 267 -5.43 5.18 -13.69
N ARG A 268 -4.24 5.57 -14.19
CA ARG A 268 -3.38 4.71 -15.03
C ARG A 268 -3.05 3.40 -14.31
N TYR A 269 -2.68 3.47 -13.03
CA TYR A 269 -2.45 2.27 -12.22
C TYR A 269 -3.68 1.37 -12.14
N LEU A 270 -4.87 1.94 -11.93
CA LEU A 270 -6.11 1.17 -11.85
C LEU A 270 -6.47 0.52 -13.18
N GLU A 271 -6.28 1.21 -14.31
CA GLU A 271 -6.49 0.67 -15.65
C GLU A 271 -5.56 -0.50 -15.95
N ARG A 272 -4.26 -0.32 -15.72
CA ARG A 272 -3.27 -1.39 -15.86
C ARG A 272 -3.58 -2.59 -14.96
N THR A 273 -3.92 -2.33 -13.70
CA THR A 273 -4.31 -3.37 -12.74
C THR A 273 -5.55 -4.14 -13.24
N ARG A 274 -6.55 -3.42 -13.77
CA ARG A 274 -7.76 -4.04 -14.34
C ARG A 274 -7.42 -5.01 -15.46
N GLU A 275 -6.59 -4.58 -16.39
CA GLU A 275 -6.17 -5.37 -17.56
C GLU A 275 -5.44 -6.63 -17.11
N ARG A 276 -4.42 -6.48 -16.25
CA ARG A 276 -3.67 -7.62 -15.70
C ARG A 276 -4.54 -8.63 -14.96
N LEU A 277 -5.53 -8.16 -14.19
CA LEU A 277 -6.44 -9.05 -13.47
C LEU A 277 -7.46 -9.74 -14.39
N ARG A 278 -7.75 -9.18 -15.57
CA ARG A 278 -8.59 -9.80 -16.61
C ARG A 278 -7.81 -10.83 -17.45
N GLU A 279 -6.51 -10.65 -17.59
CA GLU A 279 -5.62 -11.58 -18.30
C GLU A 279 -5.35 -12.86 -17.50
N ARG A 280 -5.19 -12.76 -16.18
CA ARG A 280 -4.85 -13.91 -15.30
C ARG A 280 -5.70 -15.17 -15.47
N PRO A 281 -7.04 -15.11 -15.64
CA PRO A 281 -7.83 -16.30 -15.94
C PRO A 281 -7.55 -16.89 -17.32
N ARG A 282 -7.28 -16.04 -18.32
CA ARG A 282 -7.04 -16.45 -19.72
C ARG A 282 -5.69 -17.13 -19.90
N GLU A 283 -4.67 -16.68 -19.18
CA GLU A 283 -3.34 -17.32 -19.18
C GLU A 283 -3.41 -18.76 -18.64
N ARG A 284 -4.25 -19.01 -17.63
CA ARG A 284 -4.47 -20.36 -17.09
C ARG A 284 -5.23 -21.29 -18.04
N GLU A 285 -6.07 -20.76 -18.92
CA GLU A 285 -6.80 -21.55 -19.92
C GLU A 285 -5.94 -21.89 -21.16
N ILE A 286 -4.79 -21.22 -21.35
CA ILE A 286 -3.86 -21.47 -22.45
C ILE A 286 -2.75 -22.45 -22.04
N GLU A 287 -2.47 -22.57 -20.74
CA GLU A 287 -1.47 -23.48 -20.16
C GLU A 287 -2.03 -24.88 -19.80
N GLU A 288 -3.33 -25.12 -19.99
CA GLU A 288 -4.02 -26.43 -19.88
C GLU A 288 -4.31 -27.04 -21.26
#